data_AF-A0A8S1GP42-F1
#
_entry.id   AF-A0A8S1GP42-F1
#
_cell.length_a   1.000
_cell.length_b   1.000
_cell.length_c   1.000
_cell.angle_alpha   90.00
_cell.angle_beta   90.00
_cell.angle_gamma   90.00
#
_symmetry.space_group_name_H-M   'P 1'
#
loop_
_entity.id
_entity.type
_entity.pdbx_description
1 polymer ?
#
loop_
_entity_poly.entity_id
_entity_poly.type
_entity_poly.pdbx_seq_one_letter_code
_entity_poly.pdbx_strand_id
1 'polypeptide(L)'
;MESFIRFTALFATVFGLFLTVQTRSLTFGSQVIELLEPRERKNAAKNEDCAYDENLPIHTVMENICAVCHEHHSHELANLRSDCRADCFDNSIFRDCLKFVSRKDPIEDGEPEKVKLSRFRKSFFNS
;
A
#
# COMPACT_ATOMS: atom_id res chain seq x y z
N MET A 1 11.28 -14.20 63.54
CA MET A 1 10.92 -15.16 62.48
C MET A 1 9.55 -14.86 61.86
N GLU A 2 8.54 -14.41 62.62
CA GLU A 2 7.19 -14.13 62.09
C GLU A 2 7.14 -13.02 61.01
N SER A 3 7.98 -11.99 61.11
CA SER A 3 8.01 -10.88 60.13
C SER A 3 8.50 -11.32 58.74
N PHE A 4 9.32 -12.36 58.65
CA PHE A 4 9.89 -12.86 57.39
C PHE A 4 8.84 -13.65 56.58
N ILE A 5 7.95 -14.36 57.28
CA ILE A 5 6.84 -15.13 56.71
C ILE A 5 5.79 -14.19 56.08
N ARG A 6 5.52 -13.04 56.72
CA ARG A 6 4.59 -12.05 56.19
C ARG A 6 5.12 -11.38 54.92
N PHE A 7 6.43 -11.12 54.86
CA PHE A 7 7.07 -10.51 53.70
C PHE A 7 7.05 -11.44 52.47
N THR A 8 7.36 -12.72 52.69
CA THR A 8 7.33 -13.74 51.62
C THR A 8 5.91 -13.99 51.09
N ALA A 9 4.90 -13.99 51.96
CA ALA A 9 3.49 -14.11 51.55
C ALA A 9 3.02 -12.93 50.69
N LEU A 10 3.39 -11.69 51.05
CA LEU A 10 3.07 -10.50 50.25
C LEU A 10 3.80 -10.48 48.91
N PHE A 11 5.04 -10.95 48.87
CA PHE A 11 5.80 -11.02 47.62
C PHE A 11 5.21 -12.04 46.66
N ALA A 12 4.78 -13.21 47.17
CA ALA A 12 4.16 -14.26 46.38
C ALA A 12 2.81 -13.84 45.77
N THR A 13 1.98 -13.08 46.50
CA THR A 13 0.69 -12.60 45.99
C THR A 13 0.86 -11.52 44.92
N VAL A 14 1.78 -10.57 45.12
CA VAL A 14 2.06 -9.51 44.14
C VAL A 14 2.70 -10.09 42.87
N PHE A 15 3.67 -10.98 43.02
CA PHE A 15 4.32 -11.65 41.88
C PHE A 15 3.35 -12.55 41.12
N GLY A 16 2.48 -13.28 41.83
CA GLY A 16 1.42 -14.09 41.22
C GLY A 16 0.45 -13.24 40.38
N LEU A 17 -0.03 -12.11 40.92
CA LEU A 17 -0.88 -11.18 40.16
C LEU A 17 -0.17 -10.63 38.92
N PHE A 18 1.11 -10.27 39.04
CA PHE A 18 1.90 -9.76 37.91
C PHE A 18 2.08 -10.81 36.79
N LEU A 19 2.33 -12.07 37.15
CA LEU A 19 2.38 -13.18 36.19
C LEU A 19 1.02 -13.44 35.52
N THR A 20 -0.10 -13.32 36.24
CA THR A 20 -1.43 -13.43 35.63
C THR A 20 -1.76 -12.28 34.68
N VAL A 21 -1.20 -11.09 34.90
CA VAL A 21 -1.35 -9.94 34.01
C VAL A 21 -0.53 -10.12 32.73
N GLN A 22 0.73 -10.59 32.81
CA GLN A 22 1.55 -10.85 31.62
C GLN A 22 1.02 -12.02 30.78
N THR A 23 0.49 -13.07 31.40
CA THR A 23 -0.10 -14.20 30.65
C THR A 23 -1.37 -13.82 29.89
N ARG A 24 -2.11 -12.80 30.34
CA ARG A 24 -3.24 -12.23 29.57
C ARG A 24 -2.81 -11.42 28.35
N SER A 25 -1.59 -10.84 28.34
CA SER A 25 -1.06 -10.18 27.14
C SER A 25 -0.62 -11.19 26.07
N LEU A 26 -0.17 -12.38 26.45
CA LEU A 26 0.30 -13.40 25.51
C LEU A 26 -0.84 -14.18 24.82
N THR A 27 -2.06 -14.18 25.36
CA THR A 27 -3.21 -14.84 24.73
C THR A 27 -3.98 -13.96 23.74
N PHE A 28 -3.69 -12.66 23.64
CA PHE A 28 -4.33 -11.76 22.69
C PHE A 28 -3.65 -11.72 21.30
N GLY A 29 -2.53 -12.41 21.14
CA GLY A 29 -1.66 -12.32 19.96
C GLY A 29 -1.81 -13.43 18.91
N SER A 30 -2.97 -14.08 18.75
CA SER A 30 -3.08 -15.22 17.80
C SER A 30 -4.37 -15.32 16.98
N GLN A 31 -5.14 -14.25 16.82
CA GLN A 31 -6.27 -14.27 15.87
C GLN A 31 -6.30 -13.01 15.00
N VAL A 32 -5.39 -12.91 14.03
CA VAL A 32 -5.56 -12.10 12.80
C VAL A 32 -4.52 -12.53 11.76
N ILE A 33 -4.64 -13.75 11.22
CA ILE A 33 -4.06 -14.10 9.91
C ILE A 33 -5.06 -15.02 9.19
N GLU A 34 -6.15 -14.46 8.70
CA GLU A 34 -7.03 -15.15 7.74
C GLU A 34 -7.71 -14.13 6.82
N LEU A 35 -6.92 -13.35 6.07
CA LEU A 35 -7.43 -12.57 4.92
C LEU A 35 -6.34 -12.38 3.85
N LEU A 36 -5.62 -13.45 3.51
CA LEU A 36 -4.89 -13.50 2.24
C LEU A 36 -5.44 -14.66 1.43
N GLU A 37 -6.66 -14.48 0.91
CA GLU A 37 -7.14 -15.29 -0.19
C GLU A 37 -6.16 -15.12 -1.38
N PRO A 38 -5.68 -16.21 -1.99
CA PRO A 38 -4.87 -16.13 -3.19
C PRO A 38 -5.73 -15.52 -4.30
N ARG A 39 -5.30 -14.35 -4.80
CA ARG A 39 -5.88 -13.68 -5.98
C ARG A 39 -5.69 -14.60 -7.19
N GLU A 40 -6.68 -15.45 -7.45
CA GLU A 40 -6.81 -16.23 -8.68
C GLU A 40 -6.75 -15.24 -9.87
N ARG A 41 -5.60 -15.18 -10.55
CA ARG A 41 -5.44 -14.46 -11.82
C ARG A 41 -6.27 -15.20 -12.87
N LYS A 42 -7.56 -14.89 -12.94
CA LYS A 42 -8.36 -15.20 -14.12
C LYS A 42 -7.93 -14.25 -15.24
N ASN A 43 -7.12 -14.79 -16.14
CA ASN A 43 -6.89 -14.20 -17.46
C ASN A 43 -8.25 -14.08 -18.16
N ALA A 44 -8.84 -12.88 -18.13
CA ALA A 44 -10.02 -12.52 -18.90
C ALA A 44 -9.66 -11.33 -19.77
N ALA A 45 -9.03 -11.64 -20.91
CA ALA A 45 -8.94 -10.71 -22.01
C ALA A 45 -10.35 -10.50 -22.58
N LYS A 46 -10.98 -9.38 -22.22
CA LYS A 46 -11.86 -8.59 -23.09
C LYS A 46 -12.19 -7.27 -22.40
N ASN A 47 -11.80 -6.18 -23.06
CA ASN A 47 -12.17 -4.81 -22.70
C ASN A 47 -13.68 -4.69 -22.52
N GLU A 48 -14.13 -4.45 -21.28
CA GLU A 48 -15.18 -3.51 -20.85
C GLU A 48 -15.50 -3.86 -19.39
N ASP A 49 -15.28 -2.88 -18.51
CA ASP A 49 -15.39 -2.96 -17.06
C ASP A 49 -14.49 -3.95 -16.34
N CYS A 50 -13.39 -3.40 -15.85
CA CYS A 50 -12.72 -3.93 -14.68
C CYS A 50 -13.76 -4.26 -13.63
N ALA A 51 -13.88 -5.55 -13.27
CA ALA A 51 -14.83 -6.07 -12.29
C ALA A 51 -14.47 -5.65 -10.85
N TYR A 52 -14.13 -4.38 -10.68
CA TYR A 52 -13.91 -3.73 -9.42
C TYR A 52 -15.14 -2.87 -9.16
N ASP A 53 -15.70 -2.96 -7.96
CA ASP A 53 -16.79 -2.08 -7.56
C ASP A 53 -16.31 -0.63 -7.71
N GLU A 54 -16.91 0.14 -8.63
CA GLU A 54 -16.58 1.56 -8.85
C GLU A 54 -16.75 2.39 -7.57
N ASN A 55 -17.51 1.87 -6.59
CA ASN A 55 -17.70 2.50 -5.28
C ASN A 55 -16.52 2.28 -4.33
N LEU A 56 -15.52 1.48 -4.68
CA LEU A 56 -14.38 1.28 -3.81
C LEU A 56 -13.44 2.50 -3.88
N PRO A 57 -13.02 3.05 -2.73
CA PRO A 57 -12.19 4.25 -2.68
C PRO A 57 -10.86 4.11 -3.42
N ILE A 58 -10.37 2.89 -3.65
CA ILE A 58 -9.13 2.64 -4.40
C ILE A 58 -9.27 2.97 -5.89
N HIS A 59 -10.45 2.78 -6.51
CA HIS A 59 -10.65 3.13 -7.91
C HIS A 59 -10.45 4.63 -8.13
N THR A 60 -11.05 5.45 -7.27
CA THR A 60 -10.88 6.91 -7.25
C THR A 60 -9.41 7.32 -7.08
N VAL A 61 -8.65 6.60 -6.25
CA VAL A 61 -7.21 6.88 -6.07
C VAL A 61 -6.43 6.57 -7.35
N MET A 62 -6.70 5.43 -8.00
CA MET A 62 -6.04 5.06 -9.26
C MET A 62 -6.37 6.06 -10.39
N GLU A 63 -7.62 6.50 -10.45
CA GLU A 63 -8.08 7.54 -11.36
C GLU A 63 -7.37 8.87 -11.15
N ASN A 64 -7.20 9.27 -9.89
CA ASN A 64 -6.48 10.49 -9.55
C ASN A 64 -5.00 10.41 -9.93
N ILE A 65 -4.36 9.24 -9.77
CA ILE A 65 -2.97 9.03 -10.20
C ILE A 65 -2.84 9.23 -11.72
N CYS A 66 -3.75 8.64 -12.51
CA CYS A 66 -3.76 8.80 -13.96
C CYS A 66 -4.01 10.27 -14.36
N ALA A 67 -4.88 10.99 -13.64
CA ALA A 67 -5.15 12.41 -13.90
C ALA A 67 -3.92 13.29 -13.65
N VAL A 68 -3.26 13.14 -12.50
CA VAL A 68 -2.03 13.91 -12.15
C VAL A 68 -0.91 13.60 -13.12
N CYS A 69 -0.73 12.32 -13.48
CA CYS A 69 0.27 11.90 -14.44
C CYS A 69 0.01 12.49 -15.83
N HIS A 70 -1.25 12.49 -16.28
CA HIS A 70 -1.65 13.14 -17.53
C HIS A 70 -1.43 14.66 -17.47
N GLU A 71 -1.77 15.35 -16.40
CA GLU A 71 -1.55 16.80 -16.30
C GLU A 71 -0.08 17.16 -16.52
N HIS A 72 0.83 16.43 -15.87
CA HIS A 72 2.26 16.66 -15.99
C HIS A 72 2.84 16.30 -17.37
N HIS A 73 2.28 15.28 -18.04
CA HIS A 73 2.81 14.76 -19.30
C HIS A 73 1.93 15.04 -20.53
N SER A 74 0.86 15.82 -20.37
CA SER A 74 -0.15 16.09 -21.41
C SER A 74 0.45 16.69 -22.69
N HIS A 75 1.53 17.46 -22.55
CA HIS A 75 2.25 18.07 -23.67
C HIS A 75 2.95 17.05 -24.58
N GLU A 76 3.31 15.88 -24.06
CA GLU A 76 4.04 14.87 -24.83
C GLU A 76 3.21 13.60 -25.09
N LEU A 77 2.32 13.25 -24.16
CA LEU A 77 1.54 12.02 -24.17
C LEU A 77 0.06 12.35 -23.93
N ALA A 78 -0.62 12.79 -24.99
CA ALA A 78 -2.03 13.17 -24.93
C ALA A 78 -2.97 12.00 -24.54
N ASN A 79 -2.59 10.77 -24.88
CA ASN A 79 -3.38 9.56 -24.57
C ASN A 79 -2.99 8.91 -23.23
N LEU A 80 -2.12 9.55 -22.44
CA LEU A 80 -1.61 8.94 -21.22
C LEU A 80 -2.72 8.55 -20.24
N ARG A 81 -3.81 9.31 -20.19
CA ARG A 81 -4.94 9.03 -19.30
C ARG A 81 -5.69 7.76 -19.69
N SER A 82 -5.93 7.55 -20.99
CA SER A 82 -6.59 6.32 -21.47
C SER A 82 -5.71 5.11 -21.27
N ASP A 83 -4.42 5.25 -21.57
CA ASP A 83 -3.46 4.14 -21.51
C ASP A 83 -3.14 3.76 -20.06
N CYS A 84 -3.17 4.72 -19.14
CA CYS A 84 -3.04 4.48 -17.71
C CYS A 84 -4.21 3.65 -17.13
N ARG A 85 -5.43 3.84 -17.65
CA ARG A 85 -6.63 3.06 -17.25
C ARG A 85 -6.73 1.71 -17.94
N ALA A 86 -5.92 1.46 -18.97
CA ALA A 86 -5.95 0.20 -19.71
C ALA A 86 -5.64 -0.99 -18.79
N ASP A 87 -6.15 -2.17 -19.15
CA ASP A 87 -5.91 -3.42 -18.43
C ASP A 87 -6.14 -3.30 -16.90
N CYS A 88 -7.14 -2.53 -16.50
CA CYS A 88 -7.53 -2.35 -15.10
C CYS A 88 -6.41 -1.86 -14.19
N PHE A 89 -5.65 -0.89 -14.69
CA PHE A 89 -4.50 -0.31 -14.01
C PHE A 89 -3.37 -1.35 -13.76
N ASP A 90 -3.42 -2.54 -14.37
CA ASP A 90 -2.36 -3.57 -14.33
C ASP A 90 -1.41 -3.45 -15.54
N ASN A 91 -1.01 -2.22 -15.84
CA ASN A 91 -0.09 -1.94 -16.95
C ASN A 91 1.20 -1.26 -16.46
N SER A 92 2.23 -1.29 -17.30
CA SER A 92 3.53 -0.68 -17.02
C SER A 92 3.43 0.83 -16.82
N ILE A 93 2.54 1.48 -17.58
CA ILE A 93 2.30 2.92 -17.60
C ILE A 93 1.76 3.40 -16.25
N PHE A 94 0.75 2.71 -15.71
CA PHE A 94 0.18 2.98 -14.39
C PHE A 94 1.23 2.80 -13.29
N ARG A 95 2.03 1.74 -13.34
CA ARG A 95 3.11 1.51 -12.36
C ARG A 95 4.14 2.63 -12.38
N ASP A 96 4.43 3.18 -13.55
CA ASP A 96 5.38 4.29 -13.66
C ASP A 96 4.78 5.63 -13.24
N CYS A 97 3.51 5.88 -13.56
CA CYS A 97 2.75 7.01 -13.01
C CYS A 97 2.67 6.93 -11.48
N LEU A 98 2.41 5.74 -10.92
CA LEU A 98 2.37 5.51 -9.49
C LEU A 98 3.73 5.81 -8.84
N LYS A 99 4.85 5.40 -9.45
CA LYS A 99 6.20 5.74 -8.96
C LYS A 99 6.45 7.25 -9.03
N PHE A 100 5.98 7.92 -10.07
CA PHE A 100 6.09 9.37 -10.18
C PHE A 100 5.35 10.06 -9.03
N VAL A 101 4.09 9.69 -8.79
CA VAL A 101 3.26 10.29 -7.72
C VAL A 101 3.70 9.87 -6.31
N SER A 102 4.19 8.63 -6.15
CA SER A 102 4.61 8.09 -4.85
C SER A 102 6.00 8.53 -4.43
N ARG A 103 6.80 9.11 -5.35
CA ARG A 103 7.97 9.89 -4.96
C ARG A 103 7.44 11.11 -4.23
N LYS A 104 7.30 10.95 -2.91
CA LYS A 104 7.17 12.02 -1.94
C LYS A 104 8.45 12.83 -2.09
N ASP A 105 8.49 13.74 -3.06
CA ASP A 105 9.60 14.66 -3.19
C ASP A 105 9.52 15.54 -1.92
N PRO A 106 10.50 15.48 -1.00
CA PRO A 106 10.85 16.71 -0.31
C PRO A 106 11.14 17.72 -1.43
N ILE A 107 10.79 18.97 -1.22
CA ILE A 107 11.24 20.05 -2.10
C ILE A 107 12.77 20.01 -2.07
N GLU A 108 13.38 19.26 -2.99
CA GLU A 108 14.82 19.09 -3.13
C GLU A 108 15.12 19.17 -4.64
N ASP A 109 15.44 20.40 -5.03
CA ASP A 109 16.36 20.82 -6.08
C ASP A 109 16.60 19.85 -7.25
N GLY A 110 15.88 20.10 -8.35
CA GLY A 110 16.56 20.29 -9.63
C GLY A 110 17.06 19.06 -10.40
N GLU A 111 16.35 17.93 -10.40
CA GLU A 111 16.51 16.96 -11.50
C GLU A 111 15.74 17.47 -12.72
N PRO A 112 16.39 17.66 -13.90
CA PRO A 112 15.71 18.21 -15.07
C PRO A 112 14.54 17.32 -15.47
N GLU A 113 13.35 17.91 -15.54
CA GLU A 113 12.08 17.28 -15.92
C GLU A 113 12.22 16.38 -17.17
N LYS A 114 13.06 16.81 -18.11
CA LYS A 114 13.40 16.09 -19.34
C LYS A 114 14.05 14.71 -19.11
N VAL A 115 14.84 14.54 -18.05
CA VAL A 115 15.49 13.25 -17.71
C VAL A 115 14.47 12.27 -17.13
N LYS A 116 13.59 12.72 -16.23
CA LYS A 116 12.47 11.92 -15.70
C LYS A 116 11.53 11.48 -16.84
N LEU A 117 11.25 12.41 -17.76
CA LEU A 117 10.39 12.22 -18.91
C LEU A 117 10.98 11.29 -19.97
N SER A 118 12.28 11.38 -20.28
CA SER A 118 12.93 10.45 -21.20
C SER A 118 12.94 9.01 -20.69
N ARG A 119 13.03 8.81 -19.37
CA ARG A 119 12.91 7.50 -18.72
C ARG A 119 11.47 6.99 -18.76
N PHE A 120 10.51 7.86 -18.44
CA PHE A 120 9.07 7.55 -18.52
C PHE A 120 8.67 7.17 -19.95
N ARG A 121 9.08 7.97 -20.93
CA ARG A 121 8.86 7.76 -22.35
C ARG A 121 9.43 6.43 -22.84
N LYS A 122 10.65 6.09 -22.46
CA LYS A 122 11.23 4.78 -22.79
C LYS A 122 10.37 3.63 -22.27
N SER A 123 9.79 3.77 -21.07
CA SER A 123 8.90 2.76 -20.52
C SER A 123 7.57 2.70 -21.28
N PHE A 124 7.02 3.86 -21.63
CA PHE A 124 5.76 3.98 -22.37
C PHE A 124 5.83 3.41 -23.79
N PHE A 125 6.93 3.62 -24.52
CA PHE A 125 7.07 3.16 -25.91
C PHE A 125 7.64 1.73 -26.08
N ASN A 126 8.17 1.11 -25.01
CA ASN A 126 8.67 -0.29 -25.05
C ASN A 126 7.70 -1.29 -24.41
N SER A 127 6.52 -0.83 -23.99
CA SER A 127 5.45 -1.66 -23.45
C SER A 127 4.43 -2.02 -24.52
#